data_AF-R7EXR4-F1
#
_entry.id   AF-R7EXR4-F1
#
_cell.length_a   1.000
_cell.length_b   1.000
_cell.length_c   1.000
_cell.angle_alpha   90.00
_cell.angle_beta   90.00
_cell.angle_gamma   90.00
#
_symmetry.space_group_name_H-M   'P 1'
#
loop_
_entity.id
_entity.type
_entity.pdbx_description
1 polymer ?
#
loop_
_entity_poly.entity_id
_entity_poly.type
_entity_poly.pdbx_seq_one_letter_code
_entity_poly.pdbx_strand_id
1 'polypeptide(L)'
;MKTQWNACAYANDGNVYAIDMAGDCYKVNPATGDTLKLGPTGFVPKYISAAAVDKNTGRMFWTLCPEDEEAYLCEINLSTGAATKLCKFDHKD
;
A
#
# COMPACT_ATOMS: atom_id res chain seq x y z
N MET A 1 -9.90 15.38 3.18
CA MET A 1 -8.62 16.10 3.08
C MET A 1 -7.64 15.22 2.34
N LYS A 2 -6.77 15.77 1.48
CA LYS A 2 -5.67 15.00 0.90
C LYS A 2 -4.65 14.72 2.01
N THR A 3 -4.34 13.45 2.22
CA THR A 3 -3.29 13.01 3.15
C THR A 3 -2.03 12.64 2.37
N GLN A 4 -0.89 12.53 3.04
CA GLN A 4 0.38 12.19 2.41
C GLN A 4 0.36 10.74 1.90
N TRP A 5 1.11 10.45 0.83
CA TRP A 5 1.37 9.07 0.41
C TRP A 5 2.26 8.36 1.44
N ASN A 6 1.81 7.18 1.86
CA ASN A 6 2.55 6.30 2.75
C ASN A 6 3.56 5.44 1.98
N ALA A 7 3.13 4.83 0.88
CA ALA A 7 3.92 3.94 0.04
C ALA A 7 3.36 3.92 -1.40
N CYS A 8 4.19 3.59 -2.38
CA CYS A 8 3.73 3.35 -3.74
C CYS A 8 4.59 2.32 -4.48
N ALA A 9 4.03 1.70 -5.52
CA ALA A 9 4.73 0.75 -6.38
C ALA A 9 4.19 0.80 -7.82
N TYR A 10 5.08 0.67 -8.81
CA TYR A 10 4.70 0.60 -10.23
C TYR A 10 4.29 -0.84 -10.60
N ALA A 11 3.04 -1.04 -11.00
CA ALA A 11 2.48 -2.34 -11.30
C ALA A 11 2.70 -2.78 -12.76
N ASN A 12 2.27 -4.00 -13.08
CA ASN A 12 2.42 -4.58 -14.42
C ASN A 12 1.45 -3.99 -15.45
N ASP A 13 0.37 -3.39 -14.98
CA ASP A 13 -0.65 -2.77 -15.82
C ASP A 13 -0.31 -1.33 -16.22
N GLY A 14 0.93 -0.89 -15.97
CA GLY A 14 1.43 0.45 -16.29
C GLY A 14 0.99 1.55 -15.34
N ASN A 15 0.30 1.23 -14.23
CA ASN A 15 -0.13 2.21 -13.23
C ASN A 15 0.74 2.16 -11.98
N VAL A 16 0.75 3.27 -11.24
CA VAL A 16 1.28 3.32 -9.88
C VAL A 16 0.14 3.01 -8.92
N TYR A 17 0.37 2.10 -7.98
CA TYR A 17 -0.52 1.86 -6.87
C TYR A 17 0.06 2.52 -5.63
N ALA A 18 -0.75 3.31 -4.93
CA ALA A 18 -0.33 4.07 -3.76
C ALA A 18 -1.25 3.82 -2.57
N ILE A 19 -0.68 3.84 -1.37
CA ILE A 19 -1.40 3.82 -0.10
C ILE A 19 -1.15 5.16 0.57
N ASP A 20 -2.19 5.76 1.13
CA ASP A 20 -2.07 7.04 1.83
C ASP A 20 -1.99 6.85 3.37
N MET A 21 -1.65 7.92 4.08
CA MET A 21 -1.57 7.92 5.55
C MET A 21 -2.94 7.81 6.25
N ALA A 22 -4.06 7.86 5.53
CA ALA A 22 -5.38 7.52 6.06
C ALA A 22 -5.72 6.03 5.88
N GLY A 23 -4.84 5.25 5.25
CA GLY A 23 -5.03 3.82 5.03
C GLY A 23 -5.86 3.50 3.79
N ASP A 24 -6.04 4.44 2.86
CA ASP A 24 -6.74 4.22 1.61
C ASP A 24 -5.76 3.81 0.49
N CYS A 25 -6.17 2.89 -0.38
CA CYS A 25 -5.41 2.47 -1.56
C CYS A 25 -5.97 3.09 -2.84
N TYR A 26 -5.07 3.47 -3.74
CA TYR A 26 -5.34 4.19 -4.96
C TYR A 26 -4.59 3.60 -6.15
N LYS A 27 -5.21 3.74 -7.32
CA LYS A 27 -4.58 3.54 -8.62
C LYS A 27 -4.33 4.90 -9.27
N VAL A 28 -3.10 5.13 -9.70
CA VAL A 28 -2.64 6.41 -10.24
C VAL A 28 -2.06 6.20 -11.63
N ASN A 29 -2.56 6.95 -12.60
CA ASN A 29 -1.98 7.01 -13.94
C ASN A 29 -0.70 7.85 -13.89
N PRO A 30 0.49 7.28 -14.16
CA PRO A 30 1.76 7.99 -14.05
C PRO A 30 1.96 9.06 -15.13
N ALA A 31 1.22 9.01 -16.25
CA ALA A 31 1.33 9.99 -17.33
C ALA A 31 0.50 11.26 -17.07
N THR A 32 -0.63 11.15 -16.38
CA THR A 32 -1.58 12.27 -16.18
C THR A 32 -1.72 12.69 -14.71
N GLY A 33 -1.38 11.81 -13.77
CA GLY A 33 -1.65 12.00 -12.35
C GLY A 33 -3.10 11.68 -11.95
N ASP A 34 -3.93 11.21 -12.88
CA ASP A 34 -5.31 10.81 -12.57
C ASP A 34 -5.31 9.72 -11.50
N THR A 35 -6.10 9.95 -10.45
CA THR A 35 -6.08 9.13 -9.25
C THR A 35 -7.48 8.57 -8.97
N LEU A 36 -7.59 7.25 -8.92
CA LEU A 36 -8.80 6.52 -8.56
C LEU A 36 -8.61 5.87 -7.20
N LYS A 37 -9.47 6.20 -6.23
CA LYS A 37 -9.53 5.47 -4.96
C LYS A 37 -10.14 4.08 -5.20
N LEU A 38 -9.42 3.04 -4.81
CA LEU A 38 -9.88 1.65 -4.90
C LEU A 38 -10.73 1.28 -3.68
N GLY A 39 -10.26 1.65 -2.49
CA GLY A 39 -10.91 1.35 -1.23
C GLY A 39 -9.94 1.40 -0.05
N PRO A 40 -10.44 1.20 1.18
CA PRO A 40 -9.60 1.14 2.37
C PRO A 40 -8.75 -0.14 2.39
N THR A 41 -7.52 -0.05 2.88
CA THR A 41 -6.67 -1.21 3.18
C THR A 41 -7.17 -2.00 4.39
N GLY A 42 -7.96 -1.36 5.26
CA GLY A 42 -8.36 -1.89 6.56
C GLY A 42 -7.40 -1.55 7.70
N PHE A 43 -6.28 -0.86 7.41
CA PHE A 43 -5.29 -0.46 8.40
C PHE A 43 -4.85 0.99 8.19
N VAL A 44 -4.57 1.70 9.28
CA VAL A 44 -4.05 3.08 9.23
C VAL A 44 -2.57 3.03 9.62
N PRO A 45 -1.64 3.44 8.74
CA PRO A 45 -0.23 3.48 9.07
C PRO A 45 0.12 4.68 9.95
N LYS A 46 1.06 4.47 10.89
CA LYS A 46 1.68 5.52 11.70
C LYS A 46 2.93 6.11 11.02
N TYR A 47 3.72 5.27 10.37
CA TYR A 47 4.97 5.67 9.71
C TYR A 47 4.93 5.48 8.19
N ILE A 48 5.59 6.38 7.46
CA ILE A 48 5.88 6.22 6.02
C ILE A 48 6.63 4.91 5.82
N SER A 49 6.28 4.19 4.76
CA SER A 49 6.78 2.84 4.52
C SER A 49 7.08 2.63 3.03
N ALA A 50 7.16 1.37 2.59
CA ALA A 50 7.42 1.03 1.20
C ALA A 50 6.45 -0.04 0.71
N ALA A 51 6.28 -0.07 -0.61
CA ALA A 51 5.57 -1.14 -1.29
C ALA A 51 6.36 -1.58 -2.54
N ALA A 52 6.17 -2.83 -2.93
CA ALA A 52 6.77 -3.39 -4.13
C ALA A 52 5.76 -4.31 -4.83
N VAL A 53 5.85 -4.37 -6.15
CA VAL A 53 5.10 -5.32 -6.97
C VAL A 53 6.05 -6.41 -7.44
N ASP A 54 5.71 -7.66 -7.16
CA ASP A 54 6.36 -8.81 -7.81
C ASP A 54 5.94 -8.83 -9.29
N LYS A 55 6.91 -8.58 -10.17
CA LYS A 55 6.68 -8.50 -11.61
C LYS A 55 6.25 -9.83 -12.24
N ASN A 56 6.59 -10.96 -11.64
CA ASN A 56 6.22 -12.26 -12.18
C ASN A 56 4.73 -12.57 -11.97
N THR A 57 4.18 -12.16 -10.82
CA THR A 57 2.80 -12.50 -10.41
C THR A 57 1.84 -11.31 -10.47
N GLY A 58 2.36 -10.08 -10.48
CA GLY A 58 1.57 -8.85 -10.37
C GLY A 58 1.07 -8.56 -8.95
N ARG A 59 1.46 -9.36 -7.95
CA ARG A 59 1.07 -9.16 -6.54
C ARG A 59 1.82 -7.99 -5.95
N MET A 60 1.12 -7.16 -5.17
CA MET A 60 1.71 -6.03 -4.46
C MET A 60 1.85 -6.34 -2.98
N PHE A 61 3.01 -6.03 -2.43
CA PHE A 61 3.33 -6.17 -1.02
C PHE A 61 3.66 -4.81 -0.42
N TRP A 62 3.26 -4.60 0.83
CA TRP A 62 3.37 -3.35 1.57
C TRP A 62 3.87 -3.62 2.98
N THR A 63 4.82 -2.82 3.46
CA THR A 63 5.22 -2.84 4.87
C THR A 63 4.33 -1.90 5.68
N LEU A 64 3.68 -2.41 6.71
CA LEU A 64 2.76 -1.64 7.54
C LEU A 64 3.32 -1.53 8.96
N CYS A 65 3.36 -0.31 9.52
CA CYS A 65 3.51 -0.08 10.95
C CYS A 65 2.35 0.81 11.43
N PRO A 66 1.33 0.26 12.12
CA PRO A 66 0.18 0.99 12.65
C PRO A 66 0.48 1.55 14.05
N GLU A 67 -0.55 2.11 14.71
CA GLU A 67 -0.41 2.79 16.01
C GLU A 67 0.12 1.90 17.16
N ASP A 68 -0.10 0.58 17.06
CA ASP A 68 0.42 -0.40 18.02
C ASP A 68 1.93 -0.66 17.87
N GLU A 69 2.56 -0.04 16.87
CA GLU A 69 3.99 -0.19 16.54
C GLU A 69 4.40 -1.64 16.32
N GLU A 70 3.45 -2.49 15.90
CA GLU A 70 3.75 -3.82 15.40
C GLU A 70 3.91 -3.74 13.89
N ALA A 71 5.08 -4.10 13.37
CA ALA A 71 5.34 -4.03 11.93
C ALA A 71 4.94 -5.33 11.22
N TYR A 72 4.38 -5.21 10.02
CA TYR A 72 3.85 -6.34 9.24
C TYR A 72 4.26 -6.25 7.77
N LEU A 73 4.40 -7.41 7.12
CA LEU A 73 4.30 -7.54 5.68
C LEU A 73 2.84 -7.82 5.31
N CYS A 74 2.27 -7.00 4.45
CA CYS A 74 0.91 -7.13 3.95
C CYS A 74 0.92 -7.37 2.43
N GLU A 75 -0.07 -8.12 1.93
CA GLU A 75 -0.41 -8.15 0.51
C GLU A 75 -1.63 -7.27 0.24
N ILE A 76 -1.61 -6.54 -0.88
CA ILE A 76 -2.71 -5.64 -1.29
C ILE A 76 -3.49 -6.29 -2.44
N ASN A 77 -4.81 -6.37 -2.29
CA ASN A 77 -5.70 -6.70 -3.38
C ASN A 77 -5.88 -5.47 -4.29
N LEU A 78 -5.24 -5.49 -5.47
CA LEU A 78 -5.22 -4.34 -6.39
C LEU A 78 -6.57 -4.01 -7.06
N SER A 79 -7.61 -4.81 -6.84
CA SER A 79 -8.97 -4.54 -7.34
C SER A 79 -9.82 -3.78 -6.31
N THR A 80 -9.55 -3.99 -5.02
CA THR A 80 -10.37 -3.47 -3.91
C THR A 80 -9.63 -2.54 -2.96
N GLY A 81 -8.30 -2.57 -2.97
CA GLY A 81 -7.44 -1.86 -2.03
C GLY A 81 -7.23 -2.57 -0.70
N ALA A 82 -7.97 -3.64 -0.39
CA ALA A 82 -7.90 -4.33 0.90
C ALA A 82 -6.54 -5.01 1.12
N ALA A 83 -6.01 -4.90 2.34
CA ALA A 83 -4.76 -5.53 2.74
C ALA A 83 -4.98 -6.81 3.54
N THR A 84 -4.12 -7.81 3.35
CA THR A 84 -4.02 -9.02 4.17
C THR A 84 -2.65 -9.08 4.83
N LYS A 85 -2.58 -9.14 6.17
CA LYS A 85 -1.32 -9.36 6.89
C LYS A 85 -0.81 -10.78 6.60
N LEU A 86 0.40 -10.89 6.07
CA LEU A 86 1.05 -12.17 5.76
C LEU A 86 2.02 -12.59 6.87
N CYS A 87 2.77 -11.63 7.41
CA CYS A 87 3.82 -11.88 8.39
C CYS A 87 3.92 -10.69 9.33
N LYS A 88 4.19 -10.94 10.60
CA LYS A 88 4.60 -9.95 11.58
C LYS A 88 6.13 -9.93 11.60
N PHE A 89 6.76 -8.75 11.58
CA PHE A 89 8.21 -8.66 11.77
C PHE A 89 8.56 -8.88 13.25
N ASP A 90 9.59 -9.71 13.48
CA ASP A 90 9.98 -10.12 14.83
C ASP A 90 10.65 -9.00 15.63
N HIS A 91 11.21 -8.01 14.94
CA HIS A 91 11.93 -6.90 15.53
C HIS A 91 11.35 -5.55 15.10
N LYS A 92 11.56 -4.53 15.93
CA LYS A 92 10.92 -3.19 15.84
C LYS A 92 11.95 -2.03 15.82
N ASP A 93 13.21 -2.38 15.70
CA ASP A 93 14.40 -1.53 15.83
C ASP A 93 14.86 -0.90 14.50
#